data_AF-A0A7W5S8R8-F1
#
_entry.id   AF-A0A7W5S8R8-F1
#
_cell.length_a   1.000
_cell.length_b   1.000
_cell.length_c   1.000
_cell.angle_alpha   90.00
_cell.angle_beta   90.00
_cell.angle_gamma   90.00
#
_symmetry.space_group_name_H-M   'P 1'
#
loop_
_entity.id
_entity.type
_entity.pdbx_description
1 polymer ?
#
loop_
_entity_poly.entity_id
_entity_poly.type
_entity_poly.pdbx_seq_one_letter_code
_entity_poly.pdbx_strand_id
1 'polypeptide(L)'
;MARPEKKNQKEIVRELVQQQRDALYASGHQNMAMSVRPEVIDQIDVLKKRYKLRSRDAVIARVIAKSKATFSPETFALQAADKNTLRKISPIVPNDLVDYVKQIQRRFRGIACGPVFEMIFAEVGNDLSNPAVQLELIQRERAVSG
;
A
#
# COMPACT_ATOMS: atom_id res chain seq x y z
N MET A 1 -39.48 -25.43 -18.79
CA MET A 1 -38.65 -25.14 -17.59
C MET A 1 -37.21 -25.02 -18.04
N ALA A 2 -36.61 -23.83 -17.93
CA ALA A 2 -35.21 -23.63 -18.29
C ALA A 2 -34.31 -24.30 -17.23
N ARG A 3 -33.37 -25.15 -17.66
CA ARG A 3 -32.36 -25.73 -16.76
C ARG A 3 -31.43 -24.59 -16.30
N PRO A 4 -31.09 -24.49 -15.00
CA PRO A 4 -30.11 -23.52 -14.56
C PRO A 4 -28.77 -23.85 -15.23
N GLU A 5 -28.20 -22.89 -15.96
CA GLU A 5 -26.88 -23.01 -16.54
C GLU A 5 -25.86 -23.22 -15.42
N LYS A 6 -25.07 -24.29 -15.52
CA LYS A 6 -23.97 -24.55 -14.59
C LYS A 6 -22.90 -23.50 -14.84
N LYS A 7 -22.72 -22.59 -13.88
CA LYS A 7 -21.65 -21.57 -13.92
C LYS A 7 -20.29 -22.24 -14.11
N ASN A 8 -19.48 -21.68 -15.00
CA ASN A 8 -18.10 -22.16 -15.22
C ASN A 8 -17.22 -21.76 -14.02
N GLN A 9 -16.19 -22.53 -13.71
CA GLN A 9 -15.24 -22.27 -12.62
C GLN A 9 -14.64 -20.85 -12.69
N LYS A 10 -14.41 -20.31 -13.89
CA LYS A 10 -13.95 -18.91 -14.08
C LYS A 10 -14.97 -17.87 -13.61
N GLU A 11 -16.26 -18.12 -13.79
CA GLU A 11 -17.34 -17.23 -13.34
C GLU A 11 -17.48 -17.28 -11.83
N ILE A 12 -17.41 -18.49 -11.25
CA ILE A 12 -17.42 -18.68 -9.80
C ILE A 12 -16.27 -17.91 -9.14
N VAL A 13 -15.05 -18.02 -9.68
CA VAL A 13 -13.88 -17.29 -9.16
C VAL A 13 -14.05 -15.78 -9.30
N ARG A 14 -14.60 -15.29 -10.43
CA ARG A 14 -14.87 -13.85 -10.62
C ARG A 14 -15.90 -13.34 -9.61
N GLU A 15 -16.97 -14.08 -9.38
CA GLU A 15 -18.01 -13.72 -8.40
C GLU A 15 -17.44 -13.70 -6.97
N LEU A 16 -16.65 -14.71 -6.59
CA LEU A 16 -15.96 -14.75 -5.30
C LEU A 16 -15.04 -13.54 -5.11
N VAL A 17 -14.26 -13.17 -6.13
CA VAL A 17 -13.38 -11.99 -6.08
C VAL A 17 -14.20 -10.72 -5.95
N GLN A 18 -15.32 -10.61 -6.67
CA GLN A 18 -16.19 -9.43 -6.58
C GLN A 18 -16.83 -9.32 -5.19
N GLN A 19 -17.36 -10.42 -4.64
CA GLN A 19 -17.92 -10.46 -3.28
C GLN A 19 -16.88 -10.06 -2.21
N GLN A 20 -15.64 -10.53 -2.34
CA GLN A 20 -14.55 -10.12 -1.45
C GLN A 20 -14.26 -8.62 -1.53
N ARG A 21 -14.28 -8.05 -2.75
CA ARG A 21 -14.09 -6.60 -2.94
C ARG A 21 -15.25 -5.80 -2.36
N ASP A 22 -16.49 -6.22 -2.60
CA ASP A 22 -17.67 -5.55 -2.08
C ASP A 22 -17.69 -5.56 -0.55
N ALA A 23 -17.27 -6.66 0.08
CA ALA A 23 -17.10 -6.75 1.52
C ALA A 23 -16.00 -5.80 2.06
N LEU A 24 -14.89 -5.66 1.32
CA LEU A 24 -13.85 -4.69 1.66
C LEU A 24 -14.38 -3.24 1.56
N TYR A 25 -15.12 -2.91 0.51
CA TYR A 25 -15.73 -1.59 0.37
C TYR A 25 -16.76 -1.31 1.47
N ALA A 26 -17.61 -2.28 1.79
CA ALA A 26 -18.58 -2.17 2.88
C ALA A 26 -17.92 -1.99 4.26
N SER A 27 -16.71 -2.53 4.46
CA SER A 27 -15.94 -2.40 5.70
C SER A 27 -15.05 -1.16 5.76
N GLY A 28 -15.23 -0.18 4.85
CA GLY A 28 -14.49 1.08 4.90
C GLY A 28 -13.11 1.02 4.23
N HIS A 29 -12.96 0.19 3.20
CA HIS A 29 -11.81 0.25 2.29
C HIS A 29 -12.19 0.98 1.00
N GLN A 30 -11.18 1.52 0.31
CA GLN A 30 -11.34 2.18 -0.97
C GLN A 30 -10.25 1.73 -1.94
N ASN A 31 -10.61 1.65 -3.23
CA ASN A 31 -9.66 1.42 -4.31
C ASN A 31 -8.83 2.69 -4.56
N MET A 32 -7.51 2.56 -4.50
CA MET A 32 -6.57 3.64 -4.71
C MET A 32 -5.79 3.42 -6.01
N ALA A 33 -6.46 3.65 -7.15
CA ALA A 33 -5.85 3.50 -8.47
C ALA A 33 -4.69 4.49 -8.68
N MET A 34 -3.51 3.96 -9.04
CA MET A 34 -2.30 4.74 -9.24
C MET A 34 -1.37 4.14 -10.29
N SER A 35 -0.51 4.99 -10.87
CA SER A 35 0.55 4.59 -11.80
C SER A 35 1.90 4.76 -11.11
N VAL A 36 2.66 3.69 -10.99
CA VAL A 36 3.97 3.67 -10.31
C VAL A 36 5.05 3.09 -11.21
N ARG A 37 6.31 3.39 -10.91
CA ARG A 37 7.48 2.80 -11.55
C ARG A 37 7.50 1.27 -11.41
N PRO A 38 7.94 0.52 -12.44
CA PRO A 38 8.04 -0.94 -12.38
C PRO A 38 8.89 -1.42 -11.19
N GLU A 39 9.98 -0.72 -10.90
CA GLU A 39 10.92 -1.07 -9.83
C GLU A 39 10.25 -1.03 -8.44
N VAL A 40 9.25 -0.16 -8.27
CA VAL A 40 8.46 -0.08 -7.03
C VAL A 40 7.58 -1.31 -6.87
N ILE A 41 7.02 -1.83 -7.96
CA ILE A 41 6.22 -3.07 -7.93
C ILE A 41 7.12 -4.26 -7.57
N ASP A 42 8.33 -4.31 -8.12
CA ASP A 42 9.28 -5.37 -7.81
C ASP A 42 9.70 -5.33 -6.34
N GLN A 43 9.93 -4.13 -5.79
CA GLN A 43 10.23 -3.95 -4.37
C GLN A 43 9.03 -4.33 -3.47
N ILE A 44 7.81 -4.00 -3.88
CA ILE A 44 6.58 -4.46 -3.19
C ILE A 44 6.53 -6.00 -3.15
N ASP A 45 6.87 -6.68 -4.24
CA ASP A 45 6.87 -8.14 -4.28
C ASP A 45 7.96 -8.76 -3.38
N VAL A 46 9.13 -8.12 -3.29
CA VAL A 46 10.18 -8.50 -2.35
C VAL A 46 9.70 -8.35 -0.91
N LEU A 47 9.09 -7.21 -0.56
CA LEU A 47 8.56 -6.96 0.78
C LEU A 47 7.41 -7.90 1.13
N LYS A 48 6.53 -8.20 0.17
CA LYS A 48 5.46 -9.19 0.32
C LYS A 48 6.03 -10.53 0.78
N LYS A 49 7.07 -11.02 0.11
CA LYS A 49 7.74 -12.29 0.45
C LYS A 49 8.44 -12.21 1.80
N ARG A 50 9.22 -11.14 2.04
CA ARG A 50 9.99 -10.93 3.28
C ARG A 50 9.10 -10.93 4.52
N TYR A 51 7.97 -10.23 4.47
CA TYR A 51 7.03 -10.11 5.59
C TYR A 51 5.86 -11.10 5.54
N LYS A 52 5.90 -12.10 4.65
CA LYS A 52 4.87 -13.14 4.48
C LYS A 52 3.45 -12.56 4.34
N LEU A 53 3.31 -11.47 3.60
CA LEU A 53 2.03 -10.78 3.40
C LEU A 53 1.20 -11.45 2.29
N ARG A 54 -0.12 -11.49 2.48
CA ARG A 54 -1.05 -12.21 1.58
C ARG A 54 -1.15 -11.58 0.20
N SER A 55 -1.08 -10.26 0.09
CA SER A 55 -1.28 -9.51 -1.16
C SER A 55 -0.36 -8.29 -1.28
N ARG A 56 -0.23 -7.73 -2.49
CA ARG A 56 0.44 -6.44 -2.70
C ARG A 56 -0.30 -5.31 -1.98
N ASP A 57 -1.63 -5.36 -1.98
CA ASP A 57 -2.50 -4.43 -1.25
C ASP A 57 -2.14 -4.37 0.24
N ALA A 58 -1.86 -5.53 0.86
CA ALA A 58 -1.42 -5.60 2.25
C ALA A 58 -0.05 -4.95 2.48
N VAL A 59 0.88 -5.07 1.52
CA VAL A 59 2.18 -4.36 1.58
C VAL A 59 1.96 -2.86 1.49
N ILE A 60 1.19 -2.41 0.51
CA ILE A 60 0.90 -1.00 0.26
C ILE A 60 0.21 -0.37 1.47
N ALA A 61 -0.82 -1.03 2.02
CA ALA A 61 -1.48 -0.60 3.25
C ALA A 61 -0.48 -0.49 4.41
N ARG A 62 0.41 -1.49 4.58
CA ARG A 62 1.40 -1.48 5.67
C ARG A 62 2.44 -0.38 5.52
N VAL A 63 2.89 -0.10 4.29
CA VAL A 63 3.79 1.03 3.98
C VAL A 63 3.11 2.35 4.37
N ILE A 64 1.88 2.59 3.91
CA ILE A 64 1.16 3.83 4.18
C ILE A 64 0.87 3.97 5.69
N ALA A 65 0.48 2.87 6.35
CA ALA A 65 0.24 2.85 7.79
C ALA A 65 1.51 3.17 8.59
N LYS A 66 2.65 2.60 8.22
CA LYS A 66 3.94 2.92 8.85
C LYS A 66 4.29 4.39 8.62
N SER A 67 4.12 4.88 7.40
CA SER A 67 4.35 6.29 7.10
C SER A 67 3.50 7.23 7.94
N LYS A 68 2.19 6.97 8.03
CA LYS A 68 1.24 7.73 8.86
C LYS A 68 1.62 7.72 10.34
N ALA A 69 2.20 6.62 10.84
CA ALA A 69 2.63 6.51 12.24
C ALA A 69 3.96 7.25 12.52
N THR A 70 4.82 7.41 11.51
CA THR A 70 6.19 7.93 11.67
C THR A 70 6.34 9.38 11.19
N PHE A 71 5.60 9.78 10.15
CA PHE A 71 5.81 11.03 9.44
C PHE A 71 4.54 11.87 9.41
N SER A 72 4.70 13.19 9.56
CA SER A 72 3.64 14.14 9.24
C SER A 72 3.53 14.30 7.72
N PRO A 73 2.34 14.55 7.14
CA PRO A 73 2.20 14.94 5.74
C PRO A 73 3.10 16.11 5.33
N GLU A 74 3.53 16.92 6.30
CA GLU A 74 4.37 18.08 6.08
C GLU A 74 5.87 17.77 5.90
N THR A 75 6.29 16.55 6.22
CA THR A 75 7.70 16.15 6.15
C THR A 75 8.13 15.82 4.72
N PHE A 76 7.18 15.49 3.84
CA PHE A 76 7.50 15.08 2.47
C PHE A 76 8.01 16.25 1.61
N ALA A 77 8.96 15.92 0.74
CA ALA A 77 9.45 16.79 -0.33
C ALA A 77 9.21 16.12 -1.68
N LEU A 78 8.74 16.89 -2.67
CA LEU A 78 8.49 16.37 -4.01
C LEU A 78 9.82 16.11 -4.72
N GLN A 79 10.07 14.85 -5.05
CA GLN A 79 11.20 14.48 -5.90
C GLN A 79 10.84 14.63 -7.38
N ALA A 80 11.80 15.01 -8.21
CA ALA A 80 11.60 15.13 -9.65
C ALA A 80 11.19 13.77 -10.23
N ALA A 81 10.12 13.77 -11.03
CA ALA A 81 9.65 12.57 -11.68
C ALA A 81 10.59 12.21 -12.83
N ASP A 82 11.20 11.02 -12.75
CA ASP A 82 11.99 10.49 -13.85
C ASP A 82 11.06 10.03 -14.99
N LYS A 83 11.53 10.11 -16.25
CA LYS A 83 10.72 9.77 -17.45
C LYS A 83 10.60 8.26 -17.67
N ASN A 84 10.23 7.52 -16.63
CA ASN A 84 10.06 6.06 -16.70
C ASN A 84 8.65 5.67 -17.13
N THR A 85 8.55 4.55 -17.85
CA THR A 85 7.28 3.94 -18.21
C THR A 85 6.55 3.45 -16.95
N LEU A 86 5.41 4.07 -16.62
CA LEU A 86 4.65 3.73 -15.42
C LEU A 86 3.73 2.53 -15.63
N ARG A 87 3.50 1.74 -14.57
CA ARG A 87 2.54 0.64 -14.52
C ARG A 87 1.37 0.98 -13.60
N LYS A 88 0.16 0.67 -14.06
CA LYS A 88 -1.08 0.87 -13.29
C LYS A 88 -1.27 -0.23 -12.26
N ILE A 89 -1.60 0.16 -11.04
CA ILE A 89 -2.03 -0.71 -9.94
C ILE A 89 -3.24 -0.10 -9.23
N SER A 90 -4.08 -0.94 -8.63
CA SER A 90 -5.35 -0.53 -8.00
C SER A 90 -5.53 -1.23 -6.65
N PRO A 91 -4.65 -0.98 -5.67
CA PRO A 91 -4.76 -1.57 -4.34
C PRO A 91 -6.05 -1.15 -3.63
N ILE A 92 -6.64 -2.07 -2.89
CA ILE A 92 -7.76 -1.77 -1.98
C ILE A 92 -7.18 -1.60 -0.57
N VAL A 93 -7.33 -0.40 0.00
CA VAL A 93 -6.74 -0.03 1.29
C VAL A 93 -7.78 0.64 2.20
N PRO A 94 -7.62 0.60 3.54
CA PRO A 94 -8.51 1.29 4.46
C PRO A 94 -8.64 2.79 4.19
N ASN A 95 -9.86 3.35 4.39
CA ASN A 95 -10.16 4.76 4.10
C ASN A 95 -9.27 5.74 4.87
N ASP A 96 -8.91 5.42 6.11
CA ASP A 96 -8.07 6.25 6.95
C ASP A 96 -6.63 6.40 6.42
N LEU A 97 -6.15 5.42 5.64
CA LEU A 97 -4.88 5.47 4.93
C LEU A 97 -5.01 6.26 3.62
N VAL A 98 -6.13 6.11 2.91
CA VAL A 98 -6.43 6.93 1.73
C VAL A 98 -6.49 8.40 2.08
N ASP A 99 -7.11 8.75 3.21
CA ASP A 99 -7.24 10.14 3.63
C ASP A 99 -5.88 10.74 4.02
N TYR A 100 -4.99 9.97 4.62
CA TYR A 100 -3.61 10.38 4.85
C TYR A 100 -2.87 10.66 3.52
N VAL A 101 -3.00 9.79 2.52
CA VAL A 101 -2.43 10.02 1.18
C VAL A 101 -3.03 11.29 0.54
N LYS A 102 -4.35 11.50 0.64
CA LYS A 102 -5.02 12.71 0.12
C LYS A 102 -4.52 13.99 0.78
N GLN A 103 -4.18 13.97 2.07
CA GLN A 103 -3.58 15.13 2.76
C GLN A 103 -2.24 15.51 2.12
N ILE A 104 -1.39 14.52 1.83
CA ILE A 104 -0.10 14.74 1.15
C ILE A 104 -0.35 15.25 -0.29
N GLN A 105 -1.31 14.67 -1.02
CA GLN A 105 -1.66 15.16 -2.37
C GLN A 105 -2.06 16.64 -2.37
N ARG A 106 -2.89 17.06 -1.42
CA ARG A 106 -3.36 18.46 -1.30
C ARG A 106 -2.20 19.44 -1.11
N ARG A 107 -1.18 19.06 -0.31
CA ARG A 107 0.03 19.88 -0.10
C ARG A 107 0.76 20.15 -1.41
N PHE A 108 0.81 19.18 -2.31
CA PHE A 108 1.48 19.31 -3.60
C PHE A 108 0.50 19.65 -4.74
N ARG A 109 -0.51 20.49 -4.48
CA ARG A 109 -1.47 20.96 -5.49
C ARG A 109 -2.20 19.83 -6.25
N GLY A 110 -2.47 18.72 -5.57
CA GLY A 110 -3.25 17.62 -6.13
C GLY A 110 -2.49 16.73 -7.11
N ILE A 111 -1.19 16.53 -6.92
CA ILE A 111 -0.43 15.54 -7.72
C ILE A 111 -1.08 14.16 -7.71
N ALA A 112 -0.81 13.38 -8.75
CA ALA A 112 -1.29 12.02 -8.88
C ALA A 112 -0.88 11.14 -7.68
N CYS A 113 -1.72 10.15 -7.37
CA CYS A 113 -1.51 9.26 -6.22
C CYS A 113 -0.22 8.43 -6.33
N GLY A 114 0.19 8.07 -7.55
CA GLY A 114 1.40 7.27 -7.80
C GLY A 114 2.66 7.94 -7.25
N PRO A 115 3.00 9.16 -7.70
CA PRO A 115 4.10 9.94 -7.13
C PRO A 115 4.04 10.11 -5.61
N VAL A 116 2.85 10.30 -5.03
CA VAL A 116 2.70 10.37 -3.57
C VAL A 116 3.08 9.06 -2.89
N PHE A 117 2.56 7.94 -3.41
CA PHE A 117 2.91 6.64 -2.89
C PHE A 117 4.40 6.36 -3.00
N GLU A 118 5.04 6.75 -4.10
CA GLU A 118 6.48 6.56 -4.28
C GLU A 118 7.32 7.40 -3.29
N MET A 119 6.91 8.64 -2.99
CA MET A 119 7.53 9.44 -1.92
C MET A 119 7.37 8.76 -0.56
N ILE A 120 6.15 8.33 -0.23
CA ILE A 120 5.86 7.58 0.99
C ILE A 120 6.75 6.34 1.09
N PHE A 121 6.86 5.60 -0.02
CA PHE A 121 7.64 4.38 -0.09
C PHE A 121 9.14 4.63 0.07
N ALA A 122 9.66 5.72 -0.51
CA ALA A 122 11.05 6.14 -0.35
C ALA A 122 11.38 6.50 1.11
N GLU A 123 10.50 7.23 1.80
CA GLU A 123 10.71 7.61 3.20
C GLU A 123 10.60 6.43 4.18
N VAL A 124 9.67 5.50 3.93
CA VAL A 124 9.53 4.29 4.75
C VAL A 124 10.67 3.30 4.50
N GLY A 125 11.13 3.21 3.25
CA GLY A 125 12.15 2.27 2.83
C GLY A 125 11.71 0.80 2.94
N ASN A 126 12.71 -0.08 3.10
CA ASN A 126 12.54 -1.53 3.01
C ASN A 126 12.19 -2.21 4.35
N ASP A 127 12.07 -1.45 5.43
CA ASP A 127 11.73 -2.00 6.74
C ASP A 127 10.26 -1.71 7.07
N LEU A 128 9.43 -2.76 7.09
CA LEU A 128 8.02 -2.72 7.50
C LEU A 128 7.79 -3.25 8.92
N SER A 129 8.85 -3.39 9.71
CA SER A 129 8.76 -3.75 11.14
C SER A 129 7.99 -2.67 11.89
N ASN A 130 7.25 -3.10 12.92
CA ASN A 130 6.44 -2.22 13.76
C ASN A 130 7.37 -1.22 14.50
N PRO A 131 7.07 0.10 14.52
CA PRO A 131 7.87 1.07 15.26
C PRO A 131 8.15 0.69 16.73
N ALA A 132 7.20 0.02 17.40
CA ALA A 132 7.42 -0.47 18.77
C ALA A 132 8.56 -1.50 18.86
N VAL A 133 8.70 -2.36 17.85
CA VAL A 133 9.80 -3.36 17.77
C VAL A 133 11.13 -2.68 17.46
N GLN A 134 11.13 -1.57 16.72
CA GLN A 134 12.35 -0.78 16.46
C GLN A 134 12.87 -0.11 17.75
N LEU A 135 11.99 0.38 18.62
CA LEU A 135 12.39 0.92 19.93
C LEU A 135 12.96 -0.17 20.85
N GLU A 136 12.37 -1.36 20.89
CA GLU A 136 12.91 -2.50 21.67
C GLU A 136 14.28 -2.97 21.16
N LEU A 137 14.50 -2.97 19.84
CA LEU A 137 15.79 -3.29 19.22
C LEU A 137 16.87 -2.26 19.62
N ILE A 138 16.56 -0.97 19.54
CA ILE A 138 17.48 0.11 19.94
C ILE A 138 17.81 0.04 21.45
N GLN A 139 16.82 -0.29 22.29
CA GLN A 139 17.03 -0.44 23.73
C GLN A 139 17.88 -1.67 24.07
N ARG A 140 17.71 -2.79 23.35
CA ARG A 140 18.55 -3.99 23.52
C ARG A 140 19.99 -3.76 23.06
N GLU A 141 20.21 -3.09 21.94
CA GLU A 141 21.57 -2.79 21.45
C GLU A 141 22.35 -1.88 22.43
N ARG A 142 21.66 -0.92 23.06
CA ARG A 142 22.24 -0.09 24.13
C ARG A 142 22.54 -0.87 25.41
N ALA A 143 21.75 -1.89 25.74
CA ALA A 143 21.96 -2.71 26.93
C ALA A 143 23.11 -3.74 26.78
N VAL A 144 23.47 -4.10 25.54
CA VAL A 144 24.57 -5.05 25.25
C VAL A 144 25.91 -4.33 25.05
N SER A 145 25.88 -3.02 24.81
CA SER A 145 27.07 -2.19 24.58
C SER A 145 27.50 -1.36 25.82
N GLY A 146 26.92 -1.64 26.98
CA GLY A 146 27.18 -0.98 28.26
C GLY A 146 27.94 -1.85 29.25
#